data_AF-A0A966K6I2-F1
#
_entry.id   AF-A0A966K6I2-F1
#
_cell.length_a   1.000
_cell.length_b   1.000
_cell.length_c   1.000
_cell.angle_alpha   90.00
_cell.angle_beta   90.00
_cell.angle_gamma   90.00
#
_symmetry.space_group_name_H-M   'P 1'
#
loop_
_entity.id
_entity.type
_entity.pdbx_description
1 polymer ?
#
loop_
_entity_poly.entity_id
_entity_poly.type
_entity_poly.pdbx_seq_one_letter_code
_entity_poly.pdbx_strand_id
1 'polypeptide(L)'
;MSNYLDDYVSVQDRLKEFINAFPDYRIKTHVLEESLTSACDVYIVKCELFRTEADAAAWTTGLSSESKSKQYSLELAETGALGRALNLAGYFAKPSSAPRKPIQTTKPELAEFVKEQRPNDPEPIVWDVSDMAKEFGAEIIDEIPLCAQGCGPMILKQGTKEGKEYRGWVCPVPKSGHQAKWMKIGSDGKWAFQR
;
A
#
# COMPACT_ATOMS: atom_id res chain seq x y z
N MET A 1 5.07 -2.12 5.52
CA MET A 1 3.59 -2.07 5.59
C MET A 1 3.20 -0.61 5.65
N SER A 2 2.37 -0.12 4.74
CA SER A 2 1.88 1.26 4.77
C SER A 2 0.87 1.40 5.92
N ASN A 3 1.19 2.18 6.93
CA ASN A 3 0.27 2.48 8.02
C ASN A 3 -0.82 3.42 7.51
N TYR A 4 -2.07 2.95 7.52
CA TYR A 4 -3.23 3.70 7.04
C TYR A 4 -3.50 5.00 7.83
N LEU A 5 -2.86 5.14 9.00
CA LEU A 5 -3.01 6.22 9.97
C LEU A 5 -1.97 7.33 9.86
N ASP A 6 -0.90 7.16 9.08
CA ASP A 6 0.25 8.09 9.11
C ASP A 6 -0.14 9.54 8.74
N ASP A 7 -1.20 9.72 7.93
CA ASP A 7 -1.73 11.03 7.51
C ASP A 7 -3.15 11.33 8.06
N TYR A 8 -3.61 10.60 9.08
CA TYR A 8 -4.97 10.78 9.61
C TYR A 8 -5.03 11.87 10.68
N VAL A 9 -5.78 12.94 10.40
CA VAL A 9 -6.07 14.01 11.35
C VAL A 9 -7.35 13.67 12.13
N SER A 10 -7.23 13.65 13.45
CA SER A 10 -8.35 13.33 14.34
C SER A 10 -9.49 14.34 14.23
N VAL A 11 -10.69 13.95 14.65
CA VAL A 11 -11.83 14.88 14.71
C VAL A 11 -11.55 16.02 15.70
N GLN A 12 -10.87 15.73 16.82
CA GLN A 12 -10.54 16.73 17.83
C GLN A 12 -9.55 17.78 17.31
N ASP A 13 -8.54 17.38 16.54
CA ASP A 13 -7.56 18.34 16.02
C ASP A 13 -8.19 19.24 14.94
N ARG A 14 -9.05 18.67 14.09
CA ARG A 14 -9.87 19.44 13.15
C ARG A 14 -10.83 20.40 13.85
N LEU A 15 -11.42 19.99 14.97
CA LEU A 15 -12.27 20.87 15.77
C LEU A 15 -11.46 22.03 16.37
N LYS A 16 -10.24 21.80 16.86
CA LYS A 16 -9.36 22.87 17.36
C LYS A 16 -9.04 23.89 16.26
N GLU A 17 -8.72 23.43 15.05
CA GLU A 17 -8.49 24.32 13.90
C GLU A 17 -9.73 25.16 13.56
N PHE A 18 -10.92 24.55 13.61
CA PHE A 18 -12.18 25.26 13.41
C PHE A 18 -12.43 26.32 14.48
N ILE A 19 -12.26 25.99 15.76
CA ILE A 19 -12.45 26.91 16.89
C ILE A 19 -11.48 28.09 16.81
N ASN A 20 -10.23 27.84 16.42
CA ASN A 20 -9.23 28.88 16.25
C ASN A 20 -9.56 29.84 15.08
N ALA A 21 -10.18 29.32 14.02
CA ALA A 21 -10.60 30.12 12.88
C ALA A 21 -11.87 30.93 13.17
N PHE A 22 -12.78 30.38 13.98
CA PHE A 22 -14.09 30.96 14.28
C PHE A 22 -14.34 30.93 15.79
N PRO A 23 -13.94 31.95 16.57
CA PRO A 23 -14.14 31.97 18.02
C PRO A 23 -15.60 32.14 18.45
N ASP A 24 -16.46 32.68 17.57
CA ASP A 24 -17.91 32.86 17.79
C ASP A 24 -18.75 31.71 17.19
N TYR A 25 -18.15 30.53 17.06
CA TYR A 25 -18.81 29.38 16.46
C TYR A 25 -19.99 28.87 17.30
N ARG A 26 -20.92 28.20 16.63
CA ARG A 26 -21.99 27.43 17.30
C ARG A 26 -22.09 26.05 16.66
N ILE A 27 -22.26 25.03 17.50
CA ILE A 27 -22.48 23.64 17.07
C ILE A 27 -23.80 23.19 17.67
N LYS A 28 -24.69 22.67 16.82
CA LYS A 28 -25.93 22.03 17.26
C LYS A 28 -25.95 20.59 16.82
N THR A 29 -26.24 19.68 17.73
CA THR A 29 -26.40 18.26 17.46
C THR A 29 -27.84 17.84 17.80
N HIS A 30 -28.45 17.11 16.88
CA HIS A 30 -29.84 16.67 16.97
C HIS A 30 -29.94 15.20 16.63
N VAL A 31 -30.57 14.44 17.52
CA VAL A 31 -30.99 13.06 17.22
C VAL A 31 -32.25 13.14 16.37
N LEU A 32 -32.23 12.48 15.22
CA LEU A 32 -33.38 12.45 14.32
C LEU A 32 -34.48 11.54 14.87
N GLU A 33 -35.73 11.98 14.75
CA GLU A 33 -36.91 11.29 15.30
C GLU A 33 -37.09 9.89 14.71
N GLU A 34 -36.70 9.72 13.44
CA GLU A 34 -36.67 8.44 12.73
C GLU A 34 -35.81 7.39 13.46
N SER A 35 -34.78 7.84 14.19
CA SER A 35 -33.92 6.96 14.99
C SER A 35 -34.50 6.56 16.34
N LEU A 36 -35.54 7.25 16.82
CA LEU A 36 -36.22 6.95 18.08
C LEU A 36 -37.34 5.92 17.93
N THR A 37 -37.74 5.62 16.69
CA THR A 37 -38.77 4.62 16.41
C THR A 37 -38.32 3.23 16.87
N SER A 38 -39.22 2.45 17.47
CA SER A 38 -38.94 1.11 18.01
C SER A 38 -38.47 0.09 16.97
N ALA A 39 -38.76 0.34 15.69
CA ALA A 39 -38.32 -0.48 14.56
C ALA A 39 -36.92 -0.10 14.03
N CYS A 40 -36.29 0.95 14.59
CA CYS A 40 -35.00 1.45 14.14
C CYS A 40 -33.89 1.02 15.09
N ASP A 41 -32.95 0.22 14.60
CA ASP A 41 -31.82 -0.32 15.38
C ASP A 41 -30.57 0.57 15.34
N VAL A 42 -30.69 1.78 14.78
CA VAL A 42 -29.59 2.75 14.66
C VAL A 42 -29.95 4.07 15.31
N TYR A 43 -28.98 4.73 15.92
CA TYR A 43 -29.04 6.16 16.21
C TYR A 43 -28.62 6.93 14.97
N ILE A 44 -29.37 7.96 14.62
CA ILE A 44 -29.02 8.88 13.52
C ILE A 44 -28.89 10.27 14.13
N VAL A 45 -27.69 10.82 14.05
CA VAL A 45 -27.37 12.14 14.59
C VAL A 45 -27.03 13.09 13.46
N LYS A 46 -27.68 14.25 13.47
CA LYS A 46 -27.40 15.40 12.61
C LYS A 46 -26.56 16.41 13.40
N CYS A 47 -25.45 16.84 12.84
CA CYS A 47 -24.65 17.95 13.34
C CYS A 47 -24.78 19.14 12.39
N GLU A 48 -24.97 20.33 12.94
CA GLU A 48 -25.06 21.60 12.23
C GLU A 48 -23.95 22.53 12.76
N LEU A 49 -23.09 22.98 11.84
CA LEU A 49 -21.99 23.90 12.14
C LEU A 49 -22.34 25.31 11.69
N PHE A 50 -22.10 26.28 12.57
CA PHE A 50 -22.29 27.72 12.33
C PHE A 50 -20.95 28.43 12.59
N ARG A 51 -20.59 29.40 11.74
CA ARG A 51 -19.33 30.15 11.89
C ARG A 51 -19.45 31.28 12.90
N THR A 52 -20.64 31.86 12.98
CA THR A 52 -20.97 32.94 13.93
C THR A 52 -22.34 32.70 14.54
N GLU A 53 -22.62 33.28 15.70
CA GLU A 53 -23.93 33.15 16.35
C GLU A 53 -25.07 33.73 15.48
N ALA A 54 -24.73 34.78 14.71
CA ALA A 54 -25.63 35.52 13.83
C ALA A 54 -26.05 34.74 12.57
N ASP A 55 -25.40 33.62 12.26
CA ASP A 55 -25.76 32.80 11.11
C ASP A 55 -27.17 32.18 11.30
N ALA A 56 -28.10 32.59 10.45
CA ALA A 56 -29.49 32.11 10.45
C ALA A 56 -29.61 30.65 9.97
N ALA A 57 -28.66 30.18 9.17
CA ALA A 57 -28.62 28.84 8.62
C ALA A 57 -27.26 28.17 8.92
N ALA A 58 -27.27 26.85 9.05
CA ALA A 58 -26.06 26.08 9.23
C ALA A 58 -25.17 26.21 7.99
N TRP A 59 -23.88 26.49 8.19
CA TRP A 59 -22.91 26.58 7.11
C TRP A 59 -22.66 25.21 6.49
N THR A 60 -22.43 24.20 7.34
CA THR A 60 -22.31 22.80 6.92
C THR A 60 -23.08 21.90 7.86
N THR A 61 -23.50 20.74 7.33
CA THR A 61 -24.23 19.74 8.11
C THR A 61 -23.61 18.37 7.90
N GLY A 62 -23.65 17.54 8.94
CA GLY A 62 -23.14 16.16 8.89
C GLY A 62 -24.15 15.20 9.47
N LEU A 63 -24.34 14.06 8.80
CA LEU A 63 -25.19 12.97 9.27
C LEU A 63 -24.35 11.73 9.52
N SER A 64 -24.51 11.12 10.69
CA SER A 64 -23.88 9.85 11.01
C SER A 64 -24.87 8.93 11.68
N SER A 65 -24.68 7.63 11.46
CA SER A 65 -25.52 6.58 12.01
C SER A 65 -24.67 5.50 12.66
N GLU A 66 -25.07 5.07 13.85
CA GLU A 66 -24.43 3.95 14.56
C GLU A 66 -25.48 2.98 15.09
N SER A 67 -25.14 1.70 15.13
CA SER A 67 -26.05 0.68 15.67
C SER A 67 -26.21 0.84 17.18
N LYS A 68 -27.46 0.81 17.67
CA LYS A 68 -27.80 0.86 19.11
C LYS A 68 -27.15 -0.27 19.91
N SER A 69 -26.82 -1.38 19.25
CA SER A 69 -26.15 -2.54 19.86
C SER A 69 -24.71 -2.26 20.31
N LYS A 70 -24.06 -1.23 19.76
CA LYS A 70 -22.68 -0.86 20.11
C LYS A 70 -22.64 -0.05 21.41
N GLN A 71 -21.58 -0.25 22.19
CA GLN A 71 -21.28 0.56 23.35
C GLN A 71 -21.00 2.01 22.92
N TYR A 72 -21.57 2.99 23.63
CA TYR A 72 -21.47 4.42 23.32
C TYR A 72 -21.93 4.79 21.90
N SER A 73 -22.92 4.07 21.36
CA SER A 73 -23.44 4.28 20.01
C SER A 73 -23.92 5.71 19.74
N LEU A 74 -24.52 6.38 20.73
CA LEU A 74 -24.93 7.78 20.60
C LEU A 74 -23.73 8.73 20.45
N GLU A 75 -22.73 8.60 21.32
CA GLU A 75 -21.50 9.41 21.31
C GLU A 75 -20.66 9.18 20.03
N LEU A 76 -20.63 7.93 19.56
CA LEU A 76 -19.97 7.56 18.29
C LEU A 76 -20.70 8.17 17.09
N ALA A 77 -22.04 8.16 17.11
CA ALA A 77 -22.82 8.82 16.07
C ALA A 77 -22.61 10.34 16.11
N GLU A 78 -22.55 10.96 17.29
CA GLU A 78 -22.32 12.40 17.43
C GLU A 78 -20.94 12.82 16.92
N THR A 79 -19.88 12.16 17.39
CA THR A 79 -18.51 12.43 16.93
C THR A 79 -18.32 12.16 15.44
N GLY A 80 -18.99 11.14 14.90
CA GLY A 80 -19.04 10.86 13.47
C GLY A 80 -19.76 11.95 12.67
N ALA A 81 -20.88 12.46 13.17
CA ALA A 81 -21.65 13.52 12.53
C ALA A 81 -20.85 14.84 12.52
N LEU A 82 -20.20 15.17 13.63
CA LEU A 82 -19.28 16.31 13.73
C LEU A 82 -18.11 16.18 12.74
N GLY A 83 -17.47 15.01 12.70
CA GLY A 83 -16.36 14.75 11.77
C GLY A 83 -16.75 14.89 10.30
N ARG A 84 -17.99 14.56 9.93
CA ARG A 84 -18.53 14.77 8.58
C ARG A 84 -18.84 16.23 8.28
N ALA A 85 -19.43 16.95 9.23
CA ALA A 85 -19.69 18.38 9.11
C ALA A 85 -18.38 19.18 8.94
N LEU A 86 -17.33 18.83 9.69
CA LEU A 86 -15.99 19.42 9.58
C LEU A 86 -15.33 19.12 8.23
N ASN A 87 -15.46 17.89 7.72
CA ASN A 87 -14.97 17.55 6.37
C ASN A 87 -15.63 18.42 5.29
N LEU A 88 -16.95 18.65 5.38
CA LEU A 88 -17.67 19.51 4.43
C LEU A 88 -17.28 20.98 4.58
N ALA A 89 -16.81 21.40 5.75
CA ALA A 89 -16.27 22.73 6.00
C ALA A 89 -14.82 22.91 5.49
N GLY A 90 -14.21 21.86 4.92
CA GLY A 90 -12.85 21.89 4.39
C GLY A 90 -11.77 21.38 5.37
N TYR A 91 -12.16 20.95 6.57
CA TYR A 91 -11.24 20.32 7.53
C TYR A 91 -11.19 18.81 7.26
N PHE A 92 -10.31 18.42 6.34
CA PHE A 92 -10.21 17.04 5.87
C PHE A 92 -9.50 16.12 6.86
N ALA A 93 -10.04 14.92 7.07
CA ALA A 93 -9.40 13.88 7.89
C ALA A 93 -8.09 13.37 7.30
N LYS A 94 -7.88 13.53 5.99
CA LYS A 94 -6.61 13.30 5.31
C LYS A 94 -6.33 14.53 4.46
N PRO A 95 -5.37 15.40 4.82
CA PRO A 95 -5.02 16.56 4.02
C PRO A 95 -4.48 16.05 2.69
N SER A 96 -5.25 16.25 1.62
CA SER A 96 -4.96 15.91 0.21
C SER A 96 -3.94 14.77 0.01
N SER A 97 -4.42 13.58 -0.33
CA SER A 97 -3.54 12.55 -0.89
C SER A 97 -2.73 13.19 -2.01
N ALA A 98 -1.39 13.19 -1.88
CA ALA A 98 -0.49 13.46 -3.00
C ALA A 98 -1.04 12.78 -4.27
N PRO A 99 -0.90 13.42 -5.46
CA PRO A 99 -1.50 12.92 -6.70
C PRO A 99 -1.31 11.42 -6.79
N ARG A 100 -2.43 10.71 -6.96
CA ARG A 100 -2.43 9.23 -7.01
C ARG A 100 -1.27 8.81 -7.90
N LYS A 101 -0.39 7.95 -7.37
CA LYS A 101 0.80 7.48 -8.10
C LYS A 101 0.44 7.25 -9.58
N PRO A 102 1.28 7.70 -10.52
CA PRO A 102 0.97 7.64 -11.95
C PRO A 102 0.47 6.23 -12.30
N ILE A 103 -0.69 6.18 -12.95
CA ILE A 103 -1.35 4.92 -13.29
C ILE A 103 -0.49 4.25 -14.35
N GLN A 104 0.20 3.17 -13.97
CA GLN A 104 0.89 2.31 -14.93
C GLN A 104 -0.12 1.36 -15.54
N THR A 105 -0.45 1.59 -16.81
CA THR A 105 -1.23 0.65 -17.62
C THR A 105 -0.31 -0.16 -18.51
N THR A 106 -0.50 -1.48 -18.56
CA THR A 106 0.26 -2.38 -19.44
C THR A 106 -0.13 -2.25 -20.93
N LYS A 107 -1.23 -1.54 -21.23
CA LYS A 107 -1.71 -1.30 -22.59
C LYS A 107 -1.26 0.07 -23.11
N PRO A 108 -0.70 0.17 -24.32
CA PRO A 108 -0.17 1.41 -24.87
C PRO A 108 -1.28 2.45 -25.16
N GLU A 109 -2.44 2.03 -25.68
CA GLU A 109 -3.58 2.92 -25.97
C GLU A 109 -4.11 3.63 -24.71
N LEU A 110 -4.13 2.92 -23.57
CA LEU A 110 -4.54 3.54 -22.30
C LEU A 110 -3.47 4.49 -21.75
N ALA A 111 -2.19 4.22 -22.01
CA ALA A 111 -1.12 5.10 -21.56
C ALA A 111 -1.17 6.45 -22.28
N GLU A 112 -1.44 6.45 -23.59
CA GLU A 112 -1.65 7.67 -24.38
C GLU A 112 -2.88 8.43 -23.91
N PHE A 113 -4.01 7.75 -23.70
CA PHE A 113 -5.23 8.36 -23.15
C PHE A 113 -5.00 9.02 -21.78
N VAL A 114 -4.26 8.36 -20.89
CA VAL A 114 -3.93 8.91 -19.56
C VAL A 114 -3.02 10.15 -19.67
N LYS A 115 -2.04 10.13 -20.59
CA LYS A 115 -1.16 11.29 -20.84
C LYS A 115 -1.93 12.50 -21.39
N GLU A 116 -2.89 12.29 -22.30
CA GLU A 116 -3.75 13.37 -22.82
C GLU A 116 -4.64 13.99 -21.75
N GLN A 117 -5.22 13.18 -20.86
CA GLN A 117 -6.11 13.65 -19.80
C GLN A 117 -5.37 14.31 -18.63
N ARG A 118 -4.08 14.02 -18.45
CA ARG A 118 -3.26 14.50 -17.31
C ARG A 118 -1.85 14.92 -17.75
N PRO A 119 -1.72 16.05 -18.45
CA PRO A 119 -0.43 16.51 -18.96
C PRO A 119 0.58 16.93 -17.87
N ASN A 120 0.10 17.20 -16.64
CA ASN A 120 0.94 17.63 -15.51
C ASN A 120 1.36 16.48 -14.58
N ASP A 121 0.90 15.24 -14.81
CA ASP A 121 1.31 14.09 -13.99
C ASP A 121 2.75 13.68 -14.36
N PRO A 122 3.63 13.38 -13.37
CA PRO A 122 4.97 12.90 -13.65
C PRO A 122 4.94 11.54 -14.34
N GLU A 123 5.91 11.28 -15.22
CA GLU A 123 5.97 10.01 -15.93
C GLU A 123 6.12 8.82 -14.95
N PRO A 124 5.45 7.69 -15.22
CA PRO A 124 5.56 6.51 -14.39
C PRO A 124 7.00 5.97 -14.36
N ILE A 125 7.56 5.81 -13.16
CA ILE A 125 8.89 5.21 -12.96
C ILE A 125 8.80 3.70 -13.26
N VAL A 126 9.33 3.28 -14.40
CA VAL A 126 9.45 1.86 -14.76
C VAL A 126 10.72 1.31 -14.12
N TRP A 127 10.57 0.40 -13.16
CA TRP A 127 11.70 -0.34 -12.59
C TRP A 127 12.03 -1.52 -13.49
N ASP A 128 12.79 -1.28 -14.57
CA ASP A 128 13.30 -2.35 -15.41
C ASP A 128 14.57 -2.96 -14.78
N VAL A 129 14.52 -4.27 -14.51
CA VAL A 129 15.63 -5.03 -13.92
C VAL A 129 16.85 -5.04 -14.85
N SER A 130 16.63 -4.89 -16.15
CA SER A 130 17.68 -4.86 -17.16
C SER A 130 18.48 -3.56 -17.16
N ASP A 131 17.87 -2.43 -16.78
CA ASP A 131 18.56 -1.14 -16.65
C ASP A 131 19.40 -1.10 -15.36
N MET A 132 18.88 -1.66 -14.26
CA MET A 132 19.67 -1.84 -13.03
C MET A 132 20.89 -2.75 -13.26
N ALA A 133 20.75 -3.84 -14.03
CA ALA A 133 21.88 -4.73 -14.32
C ALA A 133 23.00 -4.04 -15.13
N LYS A 134 22.65 -3.13 -16.05
CA LYS A 134 23.62 -2.31 -16.79
C LYS A 134 24.31 -1.29 -15.90
N GLU A 135 23.57 -0.60 -15.03
CA GLU A 135 24.10 0.47 -14.19
C GLU A 135 25.01 -0.06 -13.08
N PHE A 136 24.71 -1.24 -12.52
CA PHE A 136 25.52 -1.89 -11.48
C PHE A 136 26.64 -2.79 -12.01
N GLY A 137 26.80 -2.94 -13.34
CA GLY A 137 27.83 -3.79 -13.94
C GLY A 137 27.78 -5.24 -13.48
N ALA A 138 26.60 -5.72 -13.08
CA ALA A 138 26.42 -7.04 -12.50
C ALA A 138 26.38 -8.08 -13.62
N GLU A 139 27.44 -8.87 -13.76
CA GLU A 139 27.38 -10.12 -14.51
C GLU A 139 26.38 -11.04 -13.81
N ILE A 140 25.41 -11.55 -14.59
CA ILE A 140 24.48 -12.57 -14.13
C ILE A 140 25.31 -13.82 -13.84
N ILE A 141 25.65 -14.04 -12.57
CA ILE A 141 26.33 -15.26 -12.14
C ILE A 141 25.34 -16.41 -12.38
N ASP A 142 25.78 -17.41 -13.15
CA ASP A 142 25.00 -18.62 -13.45
C ASP A 142 24.37 -19.18 -12.17
N GLU A 143 23.04 -19.35 -12.19
CA GLU A 143 22.25 -19.79 -11.04
C GLU A 143 22.85 -21.04 -10.39
N ILE A 144 23.09 -20.97 -9.07
CA ILE A 144 23.55 -22.11 -8.29
C ILE A 144 22.46 -23.19 -8.34
N PRO A 145 22.73 -24.37 -8.92
CA PRO A 145 21.71 -25.39 -9.04
C PRO A 145 21.29 -25.87 -7.65
N LEU A 146 19.98 -25.93 -7.42
CA LEU A 146 19.40 -26.52 -6.22
C LEU A 146 19.42 -28.05 -6.33
N CYS A 147 19.65 -28.72 -5.20
CA CYS A 147 19.56 -30.18 -5.13
C CYS A 147 18.11 -30.63 -5.41
N ALA A 148 17.91 -31.61 -6.30
CA ALA A 148 16.58 -32.11 -6.70
C ALA A 148 15.72 -32.64 -5.54
N GLN A 149 16.33 -32.96 -4.40
CA GLN A 149 15.68 -33.48 -3.20
C GLN A 149 15.57 -32.42 -2.08
N GLY A 150 15.78 -31.14 -2.39
CA GLY A 150 15.52 -30.02 -1.47
C GLY A 150 16.58 -29.78 -0.39
N CYS A 151 17.74 -30.43 -0.45
CA CYS A 151 18.81 -30.28 0.56
C CYS A 151 19.61 -28.96 0.49
N GLY A 152 19.15 -27.97 -0.29
CA GLY A 152 19.79 -26.66 -0.41
C GLY A 152 20.67 -26.48 -1.66
N PRO A 153 21.39 -25.34 -1.75
CA PRO A 153 22.27 -25.01 -2.87
C PRO A 153 23.45 -25.99 -2.95
N MET A 154 23.73 -26.49 -4.15
CA MET A 154 24.82 -27.44 -4.37
C MET A 154 26.20 -26.77 -4.21
N ILE A 155 27.20 -27.53 -3.79
CA ILE A 155 28.59 -27.07 -3.59
C ILE A 155 29.41 -27.40 -4.85
N LEU A 156 30.19 -26.43 -5.33
CA LEU A 156 31.11 -26.65 -6.45
C LEU A 156 32.35 -27.42 -5.98
N LYS A 157 32.63 -28.57 -6.59
CA LYS A 157 33.90 -29.29 -6.44
C LYS A 157 34.69 -29.21 -7.74
N GLN A 158 35.92 -28.73 -7.62
CA GLN A 158 36.89 -28.65 -8.70
C GLN A 158 38.22 -29.26 -8.26
N GLY A 159 38.90 -29.96 -9.18
CA GLY A 159 40.21 -30.54 -8.91
C GLY A 159 40.73 -31.38 -10.08
N THR A 160 41.92 -31.94 -9.90
CA THR A 160 42.58 -32.79 -10.90
C THR A 160 42.72 -34.19 -10.33
N LYS A 161 42.18 -35.19 -11.02
CA LYS A 161 42.39 -36.60 -10.67
C LYS A 161 42.85 -37.34 -11.92
N GLU A 162 43.98 -38.02 -11.84
CA GLU A 162 44.56 -38.81 -12.96
C GLU A 162 44.72 -37.99 -14.27
N GLY A 163 45.17 -36.74 -14.16
CA GLY A 163 45.41 -35.86 -15.31
C GLY A 163 44.15 -35.31 -16.01
N LYS A 164 42.95 -35.62 -15.51
CA LYS A 164 41.69 -35.06 -15.99
C LYS A 164 41.15 -34.05 -14.98
N GLU A 165 40.90 -32.84 -15.45
CA GLU A 165 40.23 -31.81 -14.66
C GLU A 165 38.75 -32.14 -14.56
N TYR A 166 38.20 -32.04 -13.36
CA TYR A 166 36.77 -32.19 -13.12
C TYR A 166 36.22 -30.96 -12.42
N ARG A 167 35.00 -30.56 -12.82
CA ARG A 167 34.22 -29.53 -12.16
C ARG A 167 32.77 -30.01 -12.10
N GLY A 168 32.13 -29.88 -10.94
CA GLY A 168 30.74 -30.29 -10.81
C GLY A 168 30.09 -29.81 -9.53
N TRP A 169 28.76 -29.81 -9.54
CA TRP A 169 27.94 -29.45 -8.40
C TRP A 169 27.52 -30.72 -7.65
N VAL A 170 27.80 -30.76 -6.35
CA VAL A 170 27.47 -31.87 -5.46
C VAL A 170 26.52 -31.42 -4.36
N CYS A 171 25.69 -32.34 -3.85
CA CYS A 171 24.85 -32.09 -2.69
C CYS A 171 25.72 -31.66 -1.48
N PRO A 172 25.29 -30.67 -0.68
CA PRO A 172 26.01 -30.26 0.54
C PRO A 172 26.04 -31.36 1.61
N VAL A 173 25.06 -32.29 1.60
CA VAL A 173 24.98 -33.37 2.58
C VAL A 173 25.92 -34.53 2.18
N PRO A 174 26.91 -34.89 3.03
CA PRO A 174 27.82 -36.00 2.74
C PRO A 174 27.07 -37.34 2.71
N LYS A 175 27.43 -38.22 1.75
CA LYS A 175 26.86 -39.57 1.57
C LYS A 175 25.33 -39.61 1.36
N SER A 176 24.70 -38.54 0.86
CA SER A 176 23.25 -38.49 0.66
C SER A 176 22.73 -39.33 -0.53
N GLY A 177 23.61 -39.92 -1.34
CA GLY A 177 23.20 -40.71 -2.52
C GLY A 177 22.55 -39.89 -3.65
N HIS A 178 22.52 -38.56 -3.54
CA HIS A 178 21.89 -37.68 -4.53
C HIS A 178 22.77 -37.48 -5.77
N GLN A 179 22.13 -37.35 -6.94
CA GLN A 179 22.82 -37.19 -8.22
C GLN A 179 23.63 -35.88 -8.26
N ALA A 180 24.93 -36.00 -8.53
CA ALA A 180 25.82 -34.87 -8.79
C ALA A 180 25.74 -34.47 -10.27
N LYS A 181 25.76 -33.15 -10.54
CA LYS A 181 25.79 -32.61 -11.91
C LYS A 181 27.24 -32.27 -12.26
N TRP A 182 27.87 -33.12 -13.07
CA TRP A 182 29.25 -32.93 -13.53
C TRP A 182 29.29 -32.12 -14.83
N MET A 183 30.32 -31.27 -14.96
CA MET A 183 30.62 -30.50 -16.16
C MET A 183 31.84 -31.10 -16.87
N LYS A 184 31.87 -31.00 -18.19
CA LYS A 184 33.05 -31.30 -19.01
C LYS A 184 33.55 -30.02 -19.68
N ILE A 185 34.85 -29.98 -19.96
CA ILE A 185 35.43 -28.91 -20.76
C ILE A 185 35.00 -29.13 -22.23
N GLY A 186 34.32 -28.14 -22.82
CA GLY A 186 34.04 -28.12 -24.25
C GLY A 186 35.29 -27.74 -25.05
N SER A 187 35.25 -27.91 -26.37
CA SER A 187 36.33 -27.49 -27.29
C SER A 187 36.67 -25.99 -27.19
N ASP A 188 35.73 -25.17 -26.68
CA ASP A 188 35.88 -23.72 -26.50
C ASP A 188 36.50 -23.33 -25.15
N GLY A 189 37.02 -24.29 -24.37
CA GLY A 189 37.62 -24.03 -23.05
C GLY A 189 36.61 -23.63 -21.96
N LYS A 190 35.32 -23.59 -22.28
CA LYS A 190 34.22 -23.31 -21.33
C LYS A 190 33.66 -24.61 -20.75
N TRP A 191 33.32 -24.59 -19.46
CA TRP A 191 32.70 -25.70 -18.75
C TRP A 191 31.21 -25.78 -19.08
N ALA A 192 30.75 -26.89 -19.64
CA ALA A 192 29.34 -27.13 -19.95
C ALA A 192 28.81 -28.33 -19.17
N PHE A 193 27.55 -28.26 -18.75
CA PHE A 193 26.85 -29.41 -18.16
C PHE A 193 26.66 -30.51 -19.21
N GLN A 194 26.98 -31.75 -18.85
CA GLN A 194 26.60 -32.89 -19.69
C GLN A 194 25.08 -33.05 -19.60
N ARG A 195 24.39 -32.91 -20.73
CA ARG A 195 22.95 -33.13 -20.84
C ARG A 195 22.62 -34.62 -20.69
#